data_AF-A0A3B9X504-F1
#
_entry.id   AF-A0A3B9X504-F1
#
_cell.length_a   1.000
_cell.length_b   1.000
_cell.length_c   1.000
_cell.angle_alpha   90.00
_cell.angle_beta   90.00
_cell.angle_gamma   90.00
#
_symmetry.space_group_name_H-M   'P 1'
#
loop_
_entity.id
_entity.type
_entity.pdbx_description
1 polymer ?
#
loop_
_entity_poly.entity_id
_entity_poly.type
_entity_poly.pdbx_seq_one_letter_code
_entity_poly.pdbx_strand_id
1 'polypeptide(L)'
;SSALGMPFPQLRFEVSKDLEPEASVYDLLDKVEKTQAMQVFLISHNPLISNLLSLMVDGTLETSRHMGTSHIACISMDIVAPGCAELLYTLTP
;
A
#
# COMPACT_ATOMS: atom_id res chain seq x y z
N SER A 1 -16.72 10.54 20.57
CA SER A 1 -17.16 9.52 19.60
C SER A 1 -18.31 10.10 18.79
N SER A 2 -18.04 10.58 17.57
CA SER A 2 -19.01 11.02 16.53
C SER A 2 -18.31 12.07 15.66
N ALA A 3 -17.89 11.69 14.45
CA ALA A 3 -17.59 12.58 13.30
C ALA A 3 -17.03 11.86 12.06
N LEU A 4 -17.00 10.53 11.99
CA LEU A 4 -16.75 9.81 10.73
C LEU A 4 -18.03 9.12 10.28
N GLY A 5 -19.06 9.92 9.99
CA GLY A 5 -20.18 9.47 9.17
C GLY A 5 -19.63 9.15 7.79
N MET A 6 -19.43 7.87 7.52
CA MET A 6 -18.65 7.32 6.41
C MET A 6 -19.28 7.67 5.06
N PRO A 7 -18.63 8.43 4.16
CA PRO A 7 -19.13 8.63 2.79
C PRO A 7 -19.06 7.35 1.92
N PHE A 8 -18.53 6.25 2.45
CA PHE A 8 -18.31 5.00 1.72
C PHE A 8 -18.83 3.79 2.52
N PRO A 9 -20.15 3.55 2.54
CA PRO A 9 -20.76 2.48 3.34
C PRO A 9 -20.33 1.06 2.94
N GLN A 10 -19.71 0.90 1.76
CA GLN A 10 -19.19 -0.37 1.26
C GLN A 10 -17.70 -0.58 1.59
N LEU A 11 -17.02 0.43 2.14
CA LEU A 11 -15.59 0.36 2.43
C LEU A 11 -15.37 -0.51 3.66
N ARG A 12 -14.72 -1.66 3.47
CA ARG A 12 -14.29 -2.51 4.58
C ARG A 12 -13.03 -1.91 5.18
N PHE A 13 -13.10 -1.55 6.46
CA PHE A 13 -11.97 -1.02 7.21
C PHE A 13 -11.38 -2.14 8.08
N GLU A 14 -10.06 -2.34 7.96
CA GLU A 14 -9.30 -3.29 8.79
C GLU A 14 -8.08 -2.57 9.37
N VAL A 15 -7.80 -2.81 10.64
CA VAL A 15 -6.55 -2.40 11.28
C VAL A 15 -5.69 -3.64 11.43
N SER A 16 -4.44 -3.56 10.98
CA SER A 16 -3.52 -4.69 10.98
C SER A 16 -2.13 -4.25 11.46
N LYS A 17 -1.50 -5.10 12.30
CA LYS A 17 -0.11 -4.94 12.71
C LYS A 17 0.89 -5.12 11.58
N ASP A 18 0.46 -5.77 10.49
CA ASP A 18 1.28 -5.98 9.29
C ASP A 18 1.54 -4.66 8.53
N LEU A 19 0.98 -3.54 9.01
CA LEU A 19 1.19 -2.18 8.50
C LEU A 19 2.09 -1.33 9.41
N GLU A 20 2.65 -1.90 10.48
CA GLU A 20 3.63 -1.25 11.35
C GLU A 20 4.98 -1.07 10.63
N PRO A 21 5.78 -0.03 10.96
CA PRO A 21 7.02 0.29 10.23
C PRO A 21 8.02 -0.86 10.08
N GLU A 22 8.07 -1.76 11.06
CA GLU A 22 9.00 -2.89 11.15
C GLU A 22 8.47 -4.19 10.54
N ALA A 23 7.24 -4.18 10.01
CA ALA A 23 6.62 -5.34 9.40
C ALA A 23 7.39 -5.83 8.15
N SER A 24 7.24 -7.11 7.82
CA SER A 24 7.82 -7.70 6.62
C SER A 24 7.07 -7.23 5.38
N VAL A 25 7.79 -6.58 4.45
CA VAL A 25 7.24 -6.11 3.18
C VAL A 25 6.75 -7.29 2.32
N TYR A 26 7.44 -8.43 2.37
CA TYR A 26 7.07 -9.63 1.63
C TYR A 26 5.81 -10.27 2.19
N ASP A 27 5.71 -10.39 3.52
CA ASP A 27 4.49 -10.95 4.14
C ASP A 27 3.27 -10.07 3.90
N LEU A 28 3.47 -8.74 3.84
CA LEU A 28 2.43 -7.79 3.49
C LEU A 28 1.99 -7.94 2.02
N LEU A 29 2.93 -8.13 1.08
CA LEU A 29 2.62 -8.37 -0.33
C LEU A 29 1.79 -9.67 -0.50
N ASP A 30 2.21 -10.75 0.17
CA ASP A 30 1.47 -12.02 0.20
C ASP A 30 0.05 -11.85 0.76
N LYS A 31 -0.12 -10.98 1.75
CA LYS A 31 -1.43 -10.68 2.34
C LYS A 31 -2.32 -9.87 1.39
N VAL A 32 -1.74 -8.91 0.67
CA VAL A 32 -2.45 -8.16 -0.39
C VAL A 32 -2.95 -9.12 -1.47
N GLU A 33 -2.12 -10.07 -1.90
CA GLU A 33 -2.51 -11.11 -2.87
C GLU A 33 -3.69 -11.94 -2.36
N LYS A 34 -3.60 -12.45 -1.11
CA LYS A 34 -4.64 -13.28 -0.48
C LYS A 34 -5.96 -12.56 -0.25
N THR A 35 -5.97 -11.22 -0.24
CA THR A 35 -7.20 -10.44 -0.05
C THR A 35 -8.14 -10.59 -1.25
N GLN A 36 -7.62 -10.91 -2.44
CA GLN A 36 -8.38 -11.02 -3.71
C GLN A 36 -9.31 -9.81 -3.98
N ALA A 37 -8.98 -8.65 -3.42
CA ALA A 37 -9.74 -7.43 -3.61
C ALA A 37 -9.38 -6.77 -4.94
N MET A 38 -10.39 -6.26 -5.65
CA MET A 38 -10.17 -5.50 -6.87
C MET A 38 -9.48 -4.15 -6.62
N GLN A 39 -9.70 -3.56 -5.44
CA GLN A 39 -9.12 -2.29 -5.02
C GLN A 39 -8.80 -2.34 -3.54
N VAL A 40 -7.58 -1.94 -3.18
CA VAL A 40 -7.10 -1.85 -1.80
C VAL A 40 -6.59 -0.44 -1.58
N PHE A 41 -7.04 0.20 -0.50
CA PHE A 41 -6.48 1.46 -0.03
C PHE A 41 -5.70 1.20 1.25
N LEU A 42 -4.37 1.28 1.15
CA LEU A 42 -3.45 0.94 2.23
C LEU A 42 -2.88 2.23 2.84
N ILE A 43 -2.97 2.33 4.16
CA ILE A 43 -2.43 3.45 4.94
C ILE A 43 -1.37 2.87 5.89
N SER A 44 -0.14 3.35 5.79
CA SER A 44 0.98 2.89 6.61
C SER A 44 2.03 3.99 6.78
N HIS A 45 3.17 3.64 7.36
CA HIS A 45 4.27 4.52 7.72
C HIS A 45 5.54 4.15 6.95
N ASN A 46 6.50 5.07 6.95
CA ASN A 46 7.87 4.76 6.54
C ASN A 46 8.60 3.98 7.66
N PRO A 47 9.51 3.06 7.31
CA PRO A 47 10.00 2.77 5.95
C PRO A 47 9.11 1.82 5.14
N LEU A 48 8.17 1.11 5.79
CA LEU A 48 7.39 0.04 5.18
C LEU A 48 6.72 0.46 3.86
N ILE A 49 6.01 1.58 3.84
CA ILE A 49 5.25 1.98 2.64
C ILE A 49 6.13 2.37 1.45
N SER A 50 7.29 3.00 1.71
CA SER A 50 8.28 3.29 0.66
C SER A 50 8.88 2.01 0.11
N ASN A 51 9.24 1.08 1.00
CA ASN A 51 9.81 -0.21 0.64
C ASN A 51 8.82 -1.09 -0.13
N LEU A 52 7.54 -1.09 0.27
CA LEU A 52 6.48 -1.79 -0.43
C LEU A 52 6.30 -1.24 -1.86
N LEU A 53 6.31 0.08 -2.02
CA LEU A 53 6.22 0.70 -3.32
C LEU A 53 7.42 0.38 -4.21
N SER A 54 8.64 0.45 -3.66
CA SER A 54 9.87 0.00 -4.35
C SER A 54 9.77 -1.46 -4.77
N LEU A 55 9.35 -2.36 -3.88
CA LEU A 55 9.22 -3.77 -4.19
C LEU A 55 8.18 -4.04 -5.28
N MET A 56 7.00 -3.44 -5.16
CA MET A 56 5.90 -3.64 -6.10
C MET A 56 6.22 -3.12 -7.49
N VAL A 57 6.87 -1.96 -7.61
CA VAL A 57 7.12 -1.31 -8.90
C VAL A 57 8.48 -1.67 -9.50
N ASP A 58 9.54 -1.70 -8.69
CA ASP A 58 10.91 -1.95 -9.18
C ASP A 58 11.37 -3.40 -8.98
N GLY A 59 10.63 -4.19 -8.20
CA GLY A 59 10.99 -5.59 -7.92
C GLY A 59 12.12 -5.75 -6.91
N THR A 60 12.55 -4.66 -6.26
CA THR A 60 13.70 -4.65 -5.33
C THR A 60 13.50 -3.65 -4.20
N LEU A 61 14.15 -3.89 -3.06
CA LEU A 61 14.20 -2.97 -1.92
C LEU A 61 15.39 -1.98 -2.00
N GLU A 62 16.29 -2.19 -2.95
CA GLU A 62 17.48 -1.35 -3.13
C GLU A 62 17.18 0.00 -3.79
N THR A 63 15.95 0.21 -4.28
CA THR A 63 15.52 1.47 -4.88
C THR A 63 14.83 2.38 -3.85
N SER A 64 14.89 3.69 -4.11
CA SER A 64 14.29 4.70 -3.24
C SER A 64 13.01 5.28 -3.85
N ARG A 65 11.88 4.59 -3.70
CA ARG A 65 10.55 5.16 -3.96
C ARG A 65 9.99 5.78 -2.69
N HIS A 66 10.57 6.92 -2.31
CA HIS A 66 10.20 7.61 -1.08
C HIS A 66 8.74 8.13 -1.12
N MET A 67 7.96 7.75 -0.11
CA MET A 67 6.64 8.29 0.16
C MET A 67 6.71 9.34 1.28
N GLY A 68 6.47 10.60 0.93
CA GLY A 68 6.35 11.69 1.91
C GLY A 68 5.08 11.56 2.77
N THR A 69 5.00 12.33 3.84
CA THR A 69 3.78 12.40 4.66
C THR A 69 2.59 12.81 3.79
N SER A 70 1.46 12.10 3.96
CA SER A 70 0.23 12.35 3.22
C SER A 70 0.34 12.22 1.70
N HIS A 71 1.39 11.57 1.18
CA HIS A 71 1.44 11.18 -0.23
C HIS A 71 0.53 9.97 -0.50
N ILE A 72 -0.04 9.90 -1.69
CA ILE A 72 -0.80 8.74 -2.18
C ILE A 72 -0.19 8.31 -3.50
N ALA A 73 0.32 7.08 -3.57
CA ALA A 73 0.74 6.46 -4.81
C ALA A 73 -0.39 5.55 -5.31
N CYS A 74 -0.88 5.80 -6.52
CA CYS A 74 -1.84 4.93 -7.19
C CYS A 74 -1.07 4.00 -8.13
N ILE A 75 -1.17 2.70 -7.87
CA ILE A 75 -0.54 1.65 -8.68
C ILE A 75 -1.60 0.71 -9.24
N SER A 76 -1.28 0.08 -10.36
CA SER A 76 -2.06 -1.01 -10.95
C SER A 76 -1.19 -2.24 -11.11
N MET A 77 -1.77 -3.43 -10.91
CA MET A 77 -1.07 -4.70 -11.04
C MET A 77 -2.04 -5.78 -11.50
N ASP A 78 -1.68 -6.51 -12.54
CA ASP A 78 -2.42 -7.70 -12.99
C ASP A 78 -2.09 -8.93 -12.12
N ILE A 79 -0.86 -8.97 -11.62
CA ILE A 79 -0.31 -10.01 -10.76
C ILE A 79 0.29 -9.33 -9.54
N VAL A 80 -0.11 -9.77 -8.35
CA VAL A 80 0.45 -9.27 -7.08
C VAL A 80 1.80 -9.95 -6.85
N ALA A 81 2.86 -9.37 -7.41
CA ALA A 81 4.23 -9.86 -7.27
C ALA A 81 5.24 -8.70 -7.38
N PRO A 82 6.49 -8.88 -6.91
CA PRO A 82 7.53 -7.86 -7.03
C PRO A 82 7.78 -7.45 -8.48
N GLY A 83 7.84 -6.14 -8.73
CA GLY A 83 8.12 -5.57 -10.06
C GLY A 83 6.98 -5.70 -11.08
N CYS A 84 5.79 -6.14 -10.65
CA CYS A 84 4.63 -6.29 -11.52
C CYS A 84 3.66 -5.10 -11.45
N ALA A 85 3.93 -4.11 -10.61
CA ALA A 85 3.09 -2.92 -10.50
C ALA A 85 3.53 -1.80 -11.44
N GLU A 86 2.55 -1.13 -12.04
CA GLU A 86 2.73 0.13 -12.74
C GLU A 86 2.31 1.28 -11.82
N LEU A 87 3.19 2.28 -11.62
CA LEU A 87 2.84 3.52 -10.93
C LEU A 87 2.09 4.45 -11.88
N LEU A 88 0.78 4.65 -11.65
CA LEU A 88 -0.07 5.48 -12.50
C LEU A 88 0.11 6.97 -12.20
N TYR A 89 0.05 7.33 -10.91
CA TYR A 89 0.24 8.70 -10.45
C TYR A 89 0.55 8.77 -8.95
N THR A 90 1.12 9.90 -8.53
CA THR A 90 1.28 10.25 -7.11
C THR A 90 0.55 11.55 -6.83
N LEU A 91 -0.25 11.57 -5.76
CA LEU A 91 -0.84 12.79 -5.20
C LEU A 91 -0.01 13.24 -4.01
N THR A 92 0.31 14.53 -3.99
CA THR A 92 0.99 15.20 -2.88
C THR A 92 0.06 16.23 -2.25
N PRO A 93 0.26 16.58 -0.95
CA PRO A 93 -0.50 17.63 -0.27
C PRO A 93 -0.42 19.00 -0.95
#